data_AF-A0A314UGJ2-F1
#
_entry.id   AF-A0A314UGJ2-F1
#
_cell.length_a   1.000
_cell.length_b   1.000
_cell.length_c   1.000
_cell.angle_alpha   90.00
_cell.angle_beta   90.00
_cell.angle_gamma   90.00
#
_symmetry.space_group_name_H-M   'P 1'
#
loop_
_entity.id
_entity.type
_entity.pdbx_description
1 polymer ?
#
loop_
_entity_poly.entity_id
_entity_poly.type
_entity_poly.pdbx_seq_one_letter_code
_entity_poly.pdbx_strand_id
1 'polypeptide(L)'
;MGGSKTRPLLWPPSFSSIFLLFLTLSWTSQPTHLCFAQQQQQPIKTIVVLVMENRSFDHMLGWMKKAINPAINGVTGKECNPVSTKNADPKSICFSDDAEFVDPDPGHSFEAVEQQVFGSSSLPSMTGFVEQALSMSPNLTETVMKGFRPESVPVYAALVREFAVFDRWFSSIPGPTQPNRLFVYSATSHGSTSHVKKQLASGYPQKTIFDSVHENDMNFGVYFQNIPTTMFYRNMRKLKYISKFHQYDLKFKKDARKGSSQV
;
A
#
# COMPACT_ATOMS: atom_id res chain seq x y z
N MET A 1 -3.01 -83.54 40.76
CA MET A 1 -2.46 -82.98 42.03
C MET A 1 -0.98 -82.69 41.82
N GLY A 2 -0.53 -81.48 42.17
CA GLY A 2 0.88 -81.15 42.42
C GLY A 2 1.76 -80.91 41.19
N GLY A 3 2.07 -79.64 40.91
CA GLY A 3 2.98 -79.24 39.83
C GLY A 3 4.44 -79.09 40.26
N SER A 4 5.30 -78.84 39.27
CA SER A 4 6.61 -78.19 39.45
C SER A 4 6.98 -77.48 38.14
N LYS A 5 7.32 -76.19 38.27
CA LYS A 5 7.66 -75.26 37.19
C LYS A 5 9.14 -75.38 36.82
N THR A 6 9.45 -75.39 35.54
CA THR A 6 10.80 -75.11 35.01
C THR A 6 10.78 -73.86 34.13
N ARG A 7 11.51 -72.81 34.53
CA ARG A 7 11.98 -71.73 33.65
C ARG A 7 13.45 -72.00 33.30
N PRO A 8 13.86 -71.77 32.04
CA PRO A 8 14.92 -70.80 31.75
C PRO A 8 14.70 -70.13 30.36
N LEU A 9 15.40 -69.13 29.82
CA LEU A 9 16.47 -68.19 30.18
C LEU A 9 16.31 -67.07 29.12
N LEU A 10 16.25 -65.78 29.47
CA LEU A 10 16.36 -64.70 28.48
C LEU A 10 17.80 -64.17 28.47
N TRP A 11 18.47 -64.24 27.33
CA TRP A 11 19.78 -63.61 27.10
C TRP A 11 19.64 -62.09 27.01
N PRO A 12 20.65 -61.31 27.44
CA PRO A 12 20.64 -59.86 27.26
C PRO A 12 20.82 -59.49 25.78
N PRO A 13 20.25 -58.37 25.31
CA PRO A 13 20.40 -57.95 23.93
C PRO A 13 21.86 -57.58 23.63
N SER A 14 22.34 -58.01 22.47
CA SER A 14 23.70 -57.77 21.99
C SER A 14 24.00 -56.27 21.84
N PHE A 15 25.25 -55.88 22.14
CA PHE A 15 25.79 -54.51 22.10
C PHE A 15 25.48 -53.71 20.81
N SER A 16 25.13 -54.36 19.70
CA SER A 16 24.78 -53.72 18.42
C SER A 16 23.49 -52.88 18.48
N SER A 17 22.52 -53.25 19.33
CA SER A 17 21.24 -52.54 19.42
C SER A 17 21.33 -51.22 20.19
N ILE A 18 22.33 -51.05 21.04
CA ILE A 18 22.53 -49.82 21.82
C ILE A 18 23.24 -48.75 20.97
N PHE A 19 24.14 -49.15 20.07
CA PHE A 19 24.90 -48.21 19.24
C PHE A 19 24.04 -47.52 18.16
N LEU A 20 23.06 -48.24 17.59
CA LEU A 20 22.11 -47.69 16.61
C LEU A 20 21.10 -46.70 17.21
N LEU A 21 20.83 -46.76 18.52
CA LEU A 21 19.97 -45.78 19.20
C LEU A 21 20.70 -44.44 19.43
N PHE A 22 22.01 -44.45 19.66
CA PHE A 22 22.78 -43.21 19.86
C PHE A 22 23.02 -42.42 18.57
N LEU A 23 23.07 -43.07 17.40
CA LEU A 23 23.24 -42.40 16.10
C LEU A 23 21.95 -41.75 15.57
N THR A 24 20.76 -42.18 16.01
CA THR A 24 19.49 -41.53 15.63
C THR A 24 19.09 -40.39 16.58
N LEU A 25 19.58 -40.39 17.83
CA LEU A 25 19.37 -39.31 18.80
C LEU A 25 20.36 -38.13 18.65
N SER A 26 21.50 -38.33 17.98
CA SER A 26 22.47 -37.27 17.69
C SER A 26 22.19 -36.51 16.38
N TRP A 27 21.17 -36.90 15.62
CA TRP A 27 20.68 -36.19 14.42
C TRP A 27 19.39 -35.39 14.65
N THR A 28 18.83 -35.41 15.88
CA THR A 28 17.65 -34.60 16.24
C THR A 28 17.99 -33.41 17.16
N SER A 29 19.27 -33.23 17.48
CA SER A 29 19.77 -32.14 18.32
C SER A 29 20.68 -31.21 17.53
N GLN A 30 20.18 -30.70 16.39
CA GLN A 30 20.60 -29.35 16.01
C GLN A 30 20.10 -28.43 17.12
N PRO A 31 20.95 -27.52 17.67
CA PRO A 31 20.42 -26.47 18.52
C PRO A 31 19.44 -25.72 17.63
N THR A 32 18.15 -25.86 17.91
CA THR A 32 17.22 -24.81 17.55
C THR A 32 17.80 -23.59 18.24
N HIS A 33 18.49 -22.75 17.46
CA HIS A 33 18.53 -21.36 17.77
C HIS A 33 17.07 -20.94 17.75
N LEU A 34 16.39 -21.14 18.88
CA LEU A 34 15.30 -20.29 19.32
C LEU A 34 15.96 -18.93 19.39
N CYS A 35 16.02 -18.29 18.23
CA CYS A 35 16.16 -16.87 18.12
C CYS A 35 14.88 -16.36 18.75
N PHE A 36 14.86 -16.29 20.07
CA PHE A 36 14.01 -15.36 20.77
C PHE A 36 14.46 -14.02 20.26
N ALA A 37 13.91 -13.60 19.12
CA ALA A 37 13.88 -12.22 18.75
C ALA A 37 13.19 -11.56 19.93
N GLN A 38 14.00 -10.98 20.81
CA GLN A 38 13.55 -10.20 21.94
C GLN A 38 12.60 -9.18 21.31
N GLN A 39 11.29 -9.38 21.48
CA GLN A 39 10.27 -8.53 20.89
C GLN A 39 10.51 -7.15 21.46
N GLN A 40 11.27 -6.34 20.73
CA GLN A 40 11.60 -5.00 21.15
C GLN A 40 10.29 -4.27 21.28
N GLN A 41 9.96 -3.82 22.49
CA GLN A 41 8.66 -3.28 22.81
C GLN A 41 8.42 -2.04 21.94
N GLN A 42 7.69 -2.21 20.85
CA GLN A 42 7.45 -1.13 19.90
C GLN A 42 6.58 -0.07 20.59
N PRO A 43 7.00 1.21 20.63
CA PRO A 43 6.21 2.27 21.24
C PRO A 43 4.90 2.50 20.47
N ILE A 44 4.88 2.20 19.17
CA ILE A 44 3.69 2.29 18.33
C ILE A 44 2.79 1.08 18.58
N LYS A 45 1.59 1.33 19.11
CA LYS A 45 0.56 0.30 19.38
C LYS A 45 -0.58 0.29 18.37
N THR A 46 -0.74 1.39 17.63
CA THR A 46 -1.85 1.58 16.70
C THR A 46 -1.33 2.30 15.47
N ILE A 47 -1.67 1.78 14.31
CA ILE A 47 -1.37 2.38 13.01
C ILE A 47 -2.71 2.71 12.35
N VAL A 48 -2.90 3.97 11.99
CA VAL A 48 -4.05 4.43 11.21
C VAL A 48 -3.56 4.75 9.81
N VAL A 49 -4.14 4.09 8.80
CA VAL A 49 -3.80 4.32 7.40
C VAL A 49 -4.97 5.03 6.73
N LEU A 50 -4.77 6.32 6.39
CA LEU A 50 -5.72 7.09 5.58
C LEU A 50 -5.32 6.99 4.11
N VAL A 51 -6.16 6.32 3.31
CA VAL A 51 -5.94 6.18 1.87
C VAL A 51 -6.78 7.21 1.13
N MET A 52 -6.12 8.14 0.46
CA MET A 52 -6.75 9.21 -0.32
C MET A 52 -6.81 8.84 -1.82
N GLU A 53 -7.34 9.73 -2.66
CA GLU A 53 -7.63 9.43 -4.06
C GLU A 53 -7.21 10.57 -4.99
N ASN A 54 -6.73 10.19 -6.19
CA ASN A 54 -6.54 11.03 -7.39
C ASN A 54 -5.83 12.37 -7.21
N ARG A 55 -4.73 12.40 -6.45
CA ARG A 55 -3.90 13.60 -6.27
C ARG A 55 -2.42 13.24 -6.30
N SER A 56 -1.64 13.95 -7.13
CA SER A 56 -0.18 13.77 -7.23
C SER A 56 0.55 14.53 -6.12
N PHE A 57 1.82 14.19 -5.91
CA PHE A 57 2.67 14.86 -4.91
C PHE A 57 2.79 16.36 -5.19
N ASP A 58 3.18 16.75 -6.41
CA ASP A 58 3.38 18.16 -6.75
C ASP A 58 2.08 18.97 -6.69
N HIS A 59 0.95 18.33 -7.03
CA HIS A 59 -0.35 18.97 -6.95
C HIS A 59 -0.77 19.32 -5.51
N MET A 60 -0.45 18.48 -4.52
CA MET A 60 -0.82 18.73 -3.12
C MET A 60 0.28 19.43 -2.31
N LEU A 61 1.53 19.03 -2.51
CA LEU A 61 2.67 19.35 -1.65
C LEU A 61 3.81 20.05 -2.39
N GLY A 62 3.76 20.18 -3.73
CA GLY A 62 4.86 20.72 -4.51
C GLY A 62 5.31 22.11 -4.02
N TRP A 63 4.36 23.01 -3.82
CA TRP A 63 4.63 24.39 -3.38
C TRP A 63 5.03 24.52 -1.91
N MET A 64 4.90 23.45 -1.11
CA MET A 64 5.35 23.43 0.29
C MET A 64 6.86 23.59 0.41
N LYS A 65 7.62 23.23 -0.64
CA LYS A 65 9.08 23.41 -0.71
C LYS A 65 9.48 24.86 -0.44
N LYS A 66 8.82 25.81 -1.09
CA LYS A 66 9.20 27.22 -1.02
C LYS A 66 8.75 27.89 0.28
N ALA A 67 7.60 27.48 0.82
CA ALA A 67 6.92 28.20 1.89
C ALA A 67 7.03 27.55 3.27
N ILE A 68 7.24 26.22 3.36
CA ILE A 68 7.16 25.49 4.63
C ILE A 68 8.42 24.68 4.90
N ASN A 69 8.82 23.81 3.98
CA ASN A 69 9.93 22.90 4.20
C ASN A 69 10.78 22.76 2.92
N PRO A 70 11.90 23.52 2.81
CA PRO A 70 12.79 23.47 1.65
C PRO A 70 13.43 22.11 1.36
N ALA A 71 13.48 21.20 2.36
CA ALA A 71 14.03 19.87 2.19
C ALA A 71 13.14 18.95 1.35
N ILE A 72 11.86 19.29 1.19
CA ILE A 72 10.94 18.52 0.34
C ILE A 72 11.38 18.59 -1.13
N ASN A 73 11.32 17.44 -1.80
CA ASN A 73 11.45 17.30 -3.24
C ASN A 73 10.19 17.77 -4.00
N GLY A 74 9.83 19.05 -3.84
CA GLY A 74 8.71 19.70 -4.54
C GLY A 74 9.15 20.60 -5.70
N VAL A 75 8.22 21.41 -6.19
CA VAL A 75 8.41 22.26 -7.38
C VAL A 75 9.25 23.50 -7.10
N THR A 76 9.90 24.00 -8.15
CA THR A 76 10.74 25.21 -8.14
C THR A 76 10.08 26.40 -8.85
N GLY A 77 9.01 26.15 -9.60
CA GLY A 77 8.35 27.12 -10.48
C GLY A 77 8.97 27.20 -11.87
N LYS A 78 9.81 26.24 -12.24
CA LYS A 78 10.42 26.11 -13.58
C LYS A 78 9.87 24.91 -14.35
N GLU A 79 9.01 24.12 -13.72
CA GLU A 79 8.41 22.93 -14.28
C GLU A 79 7.38 23.35 -15.33
N CYS A 80 7.68 23.08 -16.59
CA CYS A 80 6.78 23.37 -17.70
C CYS A 80 6.65 22.15 -18.60
N ASN A 81 5.48 22.00 -19.21
CA ASN A 81 5.19 20.92 -20.14
C ASN A 81 4.80 21.49 -21.50
N PRO A 82 5.36 20.95 -22.60
CA PRO A 82 5.00 21.37 -23.93
C PRO A 82 3.57 20.93 -24.29
N VAL A 83 2.88 21.71 -25.11
CA VAL A 83 1.56 21.33 -25.65
C VAL A 83 1.65 20.16 -26.64
N SER A 84 2.83 19.87 -27.17
CA SER A 84 3.09 18.65 -27.94
C SER A 84 4.53 18.20 -27.76
N THR A 85 4.74 16.90 -27.60
CA THR A 85 6.08 16.29 -27.49
C THR A 85 6.69 15.94 -28.84
N LYS A 86 6.01 16.22 -29.96
CA LYS A 86 6.46 15.87 -31.32
C LYS A 86 6.91 17.08 -32.14
N ASN A 87 6.40 18.27 -31.81
CA ASN A 87 6.68 19.48 -32.57
C ASN A 87 8.02 20.09 -32.15
N ALA A 88 8.71 20.72 -33.09
CA ALA A 88 9.84 21.59 -32.78
C ALA A 88 9.30 22.91 -32.20
N ASP A 89 9.79 23.30 -31.03
CA ASP A 89 9.42 24.53 -30.28
C ASP A 89 7.92 24.70 -29.95
N PRO A 90 7.31 23.76 -29.23
CA PRO A 90 5.92 23.86 -28.81
C PRO A 90 5.77 24.95 -27.72
N LYS A 91 4.62 25.65 -27.73
CA LYS A 91 4.19 26.42 -26.56
C LYS A 91 4.22 25.52 -25.32
N SER A 92 4.58 26.07 -24.17
CA SER A 92 4.62 25.34 -22.91
C SER A 92 3.67 25.95 -21.89
N ILE A 93 3.09 25.09 -21.05
CA ILE A 93 2.30 25.49 -19.89
C ILE A 93 3.14 25.17 -18.66
N CYS A 94 3.36 26.18 -17.83
CA CYS A 94 4.17 26.07 -16.63
C CYS A 94 3.31 25.82 -15.40
N PHE A 95 3.91 25.13 -14.43
CA PHE A 95 3.22 24.76 -13.20
C PHE A 95 2.91 25.99 -12.34
N SER A 96 1.67 26.12 -11.88
CA SER A 96 1.18 27.24 -11.07
C SER A 96 0.58 26.80 -9.72
N ASP A 97 0.29 27.75 -8.83
CA ASP A 97 -0.15 27.53 -7.44
C ASP A 97 -1.64 27.85 -7.20
N ASP A 98 -2.40 27.96 -8.29
CA ASP A 98 -3.81 28.36 -8.33
C ASP A 98 -4.76 27.18 -8.58
N ALA A 99 -4.42 25.97 -8.13
CA ALA A 99 -5.33 24.82 -8.17
C ALA A 99 -6.63 25.09 -7.40
N GLU A 100 -7.73 24.53 -7.89
CA GLU A 100 -9.05 24.66 -7.29
C GLU A 100 -9.53 23.32 -6.71
N PHE A 101 -10.44 23.36 -5.74
CA PHE A 101 -10.94 22.12 -5.12
C PHE A 101 -11.75 21.23 -6.09
N VAL A 102 -12.32 21.83 -7.13
CA VAL A 102 -13.09 21.14 -8.17
C VAL A 102 -12.28 21.16 -9.47
N ASP A 103 -11.15 20.48 -9.44
CA ASP A 103 -10.35 20.27 -10.65
C ASP A 103 -10.89 19.06 -11.43
N PRO A 104 -11.10 19.20 -12.75
CA PRO A 104 -11.51 18.08 -13.60
C PRO A 104 -10.48 16.94 -13.59
N ASP A 105 -10.97 15.70 -13.67
CA ASP A 105 -10.18 14.48 -13.49
C ASP A 105 -9.30 14.20 -14.73
N PRO A 106 -7.96 14.29 -14.60
CA PRO A 106 -7.06 14.00 -15.71
C PRO A 106 -6.98 12.49 -15.97
N GLY A 107 -6.39 12.13 -17.11
CA GLY A 107 -6.18 10.74 -17.49
C GLY A 107 -5.31 10.02 -16.47
N HIS A 108 -5.82 8.93 -15.92
CA HIS A 108 -5.12 8.13 -14.90
C HIS A 108 -5.20 6.61 -15.21
N SER A 109 -5.50 6.25 -16.47
CA SER A 109 -5.30 4.89 -16.96
C SER A 109 -3.81 4.58 -17.11
N PHE A 110 -3.47 3.31 -17.33
CA PHE A 110 -2.09 2.91 -17.54
C PHE A 110 -1.48 3.61 -18.76
N GLU A 111 -2.22 3.62 -19.86
CA GLU A 111 -1.84 4.21 -21.15
C GLU A 111 -1.70 5.74 -21.03
N ALA A 112 -2.59 6.39 -20.28
CA ALA A 112 -2.52 7.82 -20.04
C ALA A 112 -1.26 8.18 -19.24
N VAL A 113 -0.98 7.48 -18.15
CA VAL A 113 0.19 7.76 -17.32
C VAL A 113 1.49 7.43 -18.06
N GLU A 114 1.50 6.37 -18.87
CA GLU A 114 2.62 6.07 -19.77
C GLU A 114 2.89 7.24 -20.72
N GLN A 115 1.87 7.77 -21.39
CA GLN A 115 2.03 8.94 -22.26
C GLN A 115 2.51 10.17 -21.48
N GLN A 116 2.02 10.41 -20.26
CA GLN A 116 2.45 11.54 -19.42
C GLN A 116 3.94 11.46 -19.08
N VAL A 117 4.42 10.27 -18.71
CA VAL A 117 5.80 10.02 -18.28
C VAL A 117 6.78 9.99 -19.45
N PHE A 118 6.41 9.37 -20.56
CA PHE A 118 7.33 9.11 -21.69
C PHE A 118 7.17 10.09 -22.86
N GLY A 119 6.01 10.76 -22.96
CA GLY A 119 5.69 11.60 -24.11
C GLY A 119 5.74 10.79 -25.42
N SER A 120 6.50 11.29 -26.39
CA SER A 120 6.74 10.66 -27.69
C SER A 120 8.00 9.77 -27.74
N SER A 121 8.74 9.66 -26.63
CA SER A 121 10.05 9.00 -26.56
C SER A 121 9.99 7.70 -25.75
N SER A 122 11.03 6.88 -25.83
CA SER A 122 11.22 5.71 -24.95
C SER A 122 11.89 6.05 -23.63
N LEU A 123 12.38 7.29 -23.47
CA LEU A 123 12.95 7.79 -22.22
C LEU A 123 11.90 8.56 -21.42
N PRO A 124 11.80 8.37 -20.09
CA PRO A 124 10.80 9.04 -19.26
C PRO A 124 11.16 10.52 -19.07
N SER A 125 10.72 11.37 -19.99
CA SER A 125 11.00 12.81 -19.98
C SER A 125 10.11 13.61 -19.03
N MET A 126 8.98 13.05 -18.59
CA MET A 126 7.93 13.74 -17.83
C MET A 126 7.32 14.93 -18.59
N THR A 127 7.40 14.93 -19.93
CA THR A 127 6.95 16.05 -20.79
C THR A 127 5.57 15.86 -21.43
N GLY A 128 4.84 14.80 -21.09
CA GLY A 128 3.60 14.42 -21.79
C GLY A 128 2.29 14.80 -21.12
N PHE A 129 2.31 15.43 -19.94
CA PHE A 129 1.12 15.77 -19.14
C PHE A 129 0.13 16.67 -19.90
N VAL A 130 0.62 17.76 -20.49
CA VAL A 130 -0.27 18.71 -21.20
C VAL A 130 -0.79 18.10 -22.49
N GLU A 131 0.05 17.41 -23.26
CA GLU A 131 -0.37 16.75 -24.50
C GLU A 131 -1.41 15.64 -24.25
N GLN A 132 -1.23 14.85 -23.18
CA GLN A 132 -2.19 13.81 -22.80
C GLN A 132 -3.51 14.44 -22.34
N ALA A 133 -3.46 15.49 -21.51
CA ALA A 133 -4.65 16.23 -21.08
C ALA A 133 -5.42 16.82 -22.29
N LEU A 134 -4.70 17.37 -23.27
CA LEU A 134 -5.28 17.92 -24.51
C LEU A 134 -6.05 16.87 -25.31
N SER A 135 -5.56 15.61 -25.34
CA SER A 135 -6.26 14.50 -26.01
C SER A 135 -7.61 14.13 -25.37
N MET A 136 -7.81 14.51 -24.11
CA MET A 136 -9.06 14.28 -23.39
C MET A 136 -10.00 15.48 -23.49
N SER A 137 -9.49 16.69 -23.25
CA SER A 137 -10.24 17.93 -23.36
C SER A 137 -9.32 19.15 -23.36
N PRO A 138 -9.56 20.17 -24.21
CA PRO A 138 -8.82 21.43 -24.18
C PRO A 138 -8.82 22.10 -22.79
N ASN A 139 -9.92 21.97 -22.03
CA ASN A 139 -10.07 22.59 -20.72
C ASN A 139 -9.18 21.95 -19.63
N LEU A 140 -8.59 20.77 -19.88
CA LEU A 140 -7.72 20.09 -18.91
C LEU A 140 -6.26 20.54 -18.97
N THR A 141 -5.86 21.19 -20.06
CA THR A 141 -4.45 21.46 -20.37
C THR A 141 -3.77 22.37 -19.36
N GLU A 142 -4.47 23.41 -18.88
CA GLU A 142 -3.97 24.26 -17.81
C GLU A 142 -4.12 23.58 -16.44
N THR A 143 -5.29 22.99 -16.17
CA THR A 143 -5.60 22.35 -14.88
C THR A 143 -4.58 21.28 -14.49
N VAL A 144 -4.12 20.44 -15.43
CA VAL A 144 -3.15 19.37 -15.13
C VAL A 144 -1.80 19.92 -14.64
N MET A 145 -1.52 21.19 -14.93
CA MET A 145 -0.32 21.91 -14.51
C MET A 145 -0.57 22.83 -13.29
N LYS A 146 -1.63 22.62 -12.51
CA LYS A 146 -1.87 23.39 -11.28
C LYS A 146 -1.58 22.57 -10.03
N GLY A 147 -1.03 23.21 -9.01
CA GLY A 147 -0.90 22.68 -7.66
C GLY A 147 -1.49 23.64 -6.63
N PHE A 148 -1.75 23.15 -5.43
CA PHE A 148 -2.25 23.98 -4.34
C PHE A 148 -1.13 24.79 -3.72
N ARG A 149 -1.32 26.11 -3.61
CA ARG A 149 -0.58 26.92 -2.63
C ARG A 149 -0.85 26.42 -1.20
N PRO A 150 0.13 26.51 -0.29
CA PRO A 150 0.00 25.99 1.07
C PRO A 150 -1.22 26.47 1.85
N GLU A 151 -1.63 27.71 1.65
CA GLU A 151 -2.75 28.35 2.35
C GLU A 151 -4.11 27.75 1.95
N SER A 152 -4.21 27.17 0.75
CA SER A 152 -5.41 26.49 0.27
C SER A 152 -5.59 25.12 0.91
N VAL A 153 -4.53 24.51 1.44
CA VAL A 153 -4.54 23.17 2.04
C VAL A 153 -3.91 23.17 3.43
N PRO A 154 -4.47 23.95 4.38
CA PRO A 154 -3.82 24.26 5.67
C PRO A 154 -3.54 23.03 6.54
N VAL A 155 -4.36 21.97 6.42
CA VAL A 155 -4.13 20.71 7.12
C VAL A 155 -2.85 20.02 6.63
N TYR A 156 -2.63 19.97 5.31
CA TYR A 156 -1.39 19.42 4.75
C TYR A 156 -0.19 20.29 5.09
N ALA A 157 -0.34 21.61 5.04
CA ALA A 157 0.70 22.55 5.47
C ALA A 157 1.13 22.31 6.92
N ALA A 158 0.19 22.04 7.83
CA ALA A 158 0.49 21.66 9.21
C ALA A 158 1.20 20.30 9.30
N LEU A 159 0.71 19.28 8.58
CA LEU A 159 1.34 17.95 8.58
C LEU A 159 2.78 17.98 8.06
N VAL A 160 3.05 18.75 6.99
CA VAL A 160 4.40 18.93 6.44
C VAL A 160 5.36 19.60 7.43
N ARG A 161 4.85 20.52 8.25
CA ARG A 161 5.65 21.25 9.23
C ARG A 161 6.00 20.40 10.45
N GLU A 162 5.03 19.61 10.92
CA GLU A 162 5.11 18.93 12.22
C GLU A 162 5.48 17.43 12.13
N PHE A 163 5.39 16.82 10.94
CA PHE A 163 5.59 15.38 10.76
C PHE A 163 6.54 15.05 9.61
N ALA A 164 6.97 13.78 9.58
CA ALA A 164 7.78 13.25 8.50
C ALA A 164 6.98 13.18 7.19
N VAL A 165 7.61 13.57 6.09
CA VAL A 165 7.07 13.49 4.74
C VAL A 165 7.94 12.54 3.91
N PHE A 166 7.31 11.57 3.27
CA PHE A 166 7.96 10.72 2.27
C PHE A 166 7.76 11.37 0.89
N ASP A 167 8.77 12.06 0.39
CA ASP A 167 8.73 12.84 -0.87
C ASP A 167 9.25 12.05 -2.10
N ARG A 168 9.44 10.75 -1.92
CA ARG A 168 9.78 9.76 -2.95
C ARG A 168 8.94 8.49 -2.81
N TRP A 169 7.65 8.67 -2.53
CA TRP A 169 6.67 7.60 -2.43
C TRP A 169 5.85 7.51 -3.72
N PHE A 170 6.00 6.42 -4.47
CA PHE A 170 5.37 6.25 -5.78
C PHE A 170 4.25 5.20 -5.74
N SER A 171 3.28 5.36 -6.63
CA SER A 171 2.31 4.30 -6.95
C SER A 171 3.03 3.03 -7.42
N SER A 172 2.54 1.86 -7.03
CA SER A 172 3.17 0.59 -7.40
C SER A 172 3.11 0.29 -8.89
N ILE A 173 2.06 0.78 -9.58
CA ILE A 173 2.00 0.80 -11.04
C ILE A 173 1.49 2.16 -11.54
N PRO A 174 1.91 2.60 -12.74
CA PRO A 174 1.36 3.79 -13.39
C PRO A 174 -0.05 3.48 -13.86
N GLY A 175 -1.07 3.76 -13.06
CA GLY A 175 -2.42 3.35 -13.41
C GLY A 175 -3.45 3.70 -12.34
N PRO A 176 -4.69 3.24 -12.53
CA PRO A 176 -5.82 3.81 -11.83
C PRO A 176 -5.93 3.32 -10.38
N THR A 177 -6.93 3.82 -9.67
CA THR A 177 -7.12 3.62 -8.24
C THR A 177 -7.12 2.15 -7.82
N GLN A 178 -7.80 1.26 -8.55
CA GLN A 178 -8.04 -0.11 -8.06
C GLN A 178 -6.78 -0.98 -8.05
N PRO A 179 -5.99 -1.08 -9.13
CA PRO A 179 -4.71 -1.78 -9.07
C PRO A 179 -3.80 -1.29 -7.94
N ASN A 180 -3.67 0.02 -7.75
CA ASN A 180 -2.83 0.58 -6.68
C ASN A 180 -3.40 0.31 -5.29
N ARG A 181 -4.73 0.38 -5.09
CA ARG A 181 -5.36 -0.08 -3.84
C ARG A 181 -5.11 -1.56 -3.58
N LEU A 182 -4.99 -2.39 -4.61
CA LEU A 182 -4.65 -3.80 -4.41
C LEU A 182 -3.21 -3.96 -3.89
N PHE A 183 -2.26 -3.16 -4.37
CA PHE A 183 -0.91 -3.15 -3.83
C PHE A 183 -0.88 -2.70 -2.36
N VAL A 184 -1.64 -1.66 -1.99
CA VAL A 184 -1.70 -1.17 -0.60
C VAL A 184 -2.00 -2.28 0.40
N TYR A 185 -2.94 -3.18 0.10
CA TYR A 185 -3.38 -4.21 1.05
C TYR A 185 -2.75 -5.58 0.85
N SER A 186 -2.12 -5.86 -0.29
CA SER A 186 -1.62 -7.21 -0.61
C SER A 186 -0.25 -7.27 -1.28
N ALA A 187 0.43 -6.13 -1.45
CA ALA A 187 1.71 -6.01 -2.15
C ALA A 187 1.72 -6.54 -3.61
N THR A 188 0.54 -6.79 -4.19
CA THR A 188 0.37 -7.19 -5.59
C THR A 188 -1.02 -6.79 -6.11
N SER A 189 -1.13 -6.48 -7.40
CA SER A 189 -2.43 -6.30 -8.08
C SER A 189 -3.00 -7.59 -8.67
N HIS A 190 -2.31 -8.73 -8.52
CA HIS A 190 -2.66 -9.99 -9.18
C HIS A 190 -2.77 -9.83 -10.71
N GLY A 191 -1.85 -9.06 -11.30
CA GLY A 191 -1.80 -8.78 -12.73
C GLY A 191 -2.81 -7.75 -13.23
N SER A 192 -3.63 -7.17 -12.34
CA SER A 192 -4.57 -6.12 -12.74
C SER A 192 -3.84 -4.80 -13.03
N THR A 193 -4.12 -4.21 -14.19
CA THR A 193 -3.67 -2.86 -14.61
C THR A 193 -4.84 -1.89 -14.77
N SER A 194 -6.07 -2.35 -14.64
CA SER A 194 -7.30 -1.56 -14.88
C SER A 194 -8.49 -2.02 -14.03
N HIS A 195 -9.62 -1.34 -14.15
CA HIS A 195 -10.86 -1.66 -13.42
C HIS A 195 -11.62 -2.83 -14.05
N VAL A 196 -11.17 -4.06 -13.81
CA VAL A 196 -11.84 -5.27 -14.33
C VAL A 196 -13.06 -5.63 -13.46
N LYS A 197 -14.26 -5.19 -13.88
CA LYS A 197 -15.53 -5.38 -13.14
C LYS A 197 -15.79 -6.83 -12.71
N LYS A 198 -15.61 -7.79 -13.63
CA LYS A 198 -15.79 -9.22 -13.34
C LYS A 198 -14.87 -9.68 -12.23
N GLN A 199 -13.60 -9.26 -12.26
CA GLN A 199 -12.61 -9.63 -11.25
C GLN A 199 -12.91 -8.99 -9.89
N LEU A 200 -13.34 -7.73 -9.86
CA LEU A 200 -13.81 -7.05 -8.65
C LEU A 200 -15.02 -7.79 -8.04
N ALA A 201 -15.96 -8.22 -8.87
CA ALA A 201 -17.14 -8.98 -8.44
C ALA A 201 -16.77 -10.37 -7.92
N SER A 202 -15.91 -11.12 -8.61
CA SER A 202 -15.44 -12.44 -8.17
C SER A 202 -14.57 -12.39 -6.90
N GLY A 203 -13.83 -11.30 -6.73
CA GLY A 203 -12.91 -11.10 -5.63
C GLY A 203 -11.52 -11.64 -5.94
N TYR A 204 -10.52 -10.83 -5.64
CA TYR A 204 -9.09 -11.13 -5.80
C TYR A 204 -8.63 -12.21 -4.79
N PRO A 205 -7.82 -13.20 -5.22
CA PRO A 205 -7.51 -14.37 -4.40
C PRO A 205 -6.31 -14.18 -3.46
N GLN A 206 -5.50 -13.15 -3.65
CA GLN A 206 -4.26 -12.97 -2.88
C GLN A 206 -4.52 -12.67 -1.40
N LYS A 207 -3.56 -13.09 -0.57
CA LYS A 207 -3.53 -12.80 0.87
C LYS A 207 -3.35 -11.31 1.10
N THR A 208 -4.04 -10.78 2.09
CA THR A 208 -3.96 -9.36 2.48
C THR A 208 -3.16 -9.18 3.77
N ILE A 209 -2.78 -7.93 4.06
CA ILE A 209 -2.22 -7.55 5.35
C ILE A 209 -3.19 -7.88 6.50
N PHE A 210 -4.50 -7.74 6.29
CA PHE A 210 -5.53 -8.05 7.28
C PHE A 210 -5.54 -9.53 7.67
N ASP A 211 -5.26 -10.41 6.71
CA ASP A 211 -5.11 -11.84 6.97
C ASP A 211 -3.90 -12.08 7.88
N SER A 212 -2.77 -11.45 7.56
CA SER A 212 -1.54 -11.56 8.35
C SER A 212 -1.71 -11.01 9.76
N VAL A 213 -2.36 -9.86 9.92
CA VAL A 213 -2.67 -9.25 11.22
C VAL A 213 -3.55 -10.20 12.05
N HIS A 214 -4.63 -10.71 11.46
CA HIS A 214 -5.54 -11.63 12.14
C HIS A 214 -4.89 -12.96 12.53
N GLU A 215 -4.06 -13.54 11.66
CA GLU A 215 -3.33 -14.80 11.95
C GLU A 215 -2.28 -14.66 13.06
N ASN A 216 -1.88 -13.43 13.39
CA ASN A 216 -0.94 -13.13 14.48
C ASN A 216 -1.66 -12.60 15.73
N ASP A 217 -2.96 -12.91 15.88
CA ASP A 217 -3.80 -12.49 17.02
C ASP A 217 -3.83 -10.96 17.24
N MET A 218 -3.53 -10.19 16.18
CA MET A 218 -3.62 -8.74 16.18
C MET A 218 -4.96 -8.29 15.62
N ASN A 219 -5.32 -7.07 15.98
CA ASN A 219 -6.63 -6.53 15.67
C ASN A 219 -6.57 -5.44 14.61
N PHE A 220 -7.64 -5.32 13.83
CA PHE A 220 -7.79 -4.31 12.78
C PHE A 220 -9.25 -3.95 12.60
N GLY A 221 -9.49 -2.81 11.95
CA GLY A 221 -10.75 -2.60 11.26
C GLY A 221 -10.65 -1.67 10.08
N VAL A 222 -11.68 -1.75 9.26
CA VAL A 222 -11.82 -1.06 7.99
C VAL A 222 -12.95 -0.05 8.15
N TYR A 223 -12.59 1.22 8.16
CA TYR A 223 -13.54 2.33 8.17
C TYR A 223 -13.81 2.78 6.75
N PHE A 224 -15.08 2.91 6.38
CA PHE A 224 -15.49 3.28 5.02
C PHE A 224 -16.74 4.15 5.04
N GLN A 225 -16.92 4.98 4.01
CA GLN A 225 -18.12 5.79 3.81
C GLN A 225 -19.12 5.10 2.88
N ASN A 226 -18.66 4.61 1.72
CA ASN A 226 -19.53 4.00 0.71
C ASN A 226 -19.38 2.48 0.69
N ILE A 227 -18.49 1.97 -0.16
CA ILE A 227 -18.20 0.53 -0.27
C ILE A 227 -16.78 0.31 0.24
N PRO A 228 -16.56 -0.63 1.18
CA PRO A 228 -15.22 -0.96 1.64
C PRO A 228 -14.46 -1.66 0.50
N THR A 229 -13.47 -0.97 -0.05
CA THR A 229 -12.68 -1.46 -1.19
C THR A 229 -11.91 -2.74 -0.88
N THR A 230 -11.65 -3.03 0.40
CA THR A 230 -11.07 -4.30 0.85
C THR A 230 -11.99 -5.49 0.62
N MET A 231 -13.30 -5.31 0.41
CA MET A 231 -14.20 -6.39 -0.03
C MET A 231 -13.95 -6.83 -1.48
N PHE A 232 -13.07 -6.16 -2.23
CA PHE A 232 -12.61 -6.69 -3.52
C PHE A 232 -11.66 -7.89 -3.37
N TYR A 233 -11.24 -8.25 -2.16
CA TYR A 233 -10.56 -9.51 -1.89
C TYR A 233 -11.55 -10.59 -1.48
N ARG A 234 -11.40 -11.81 -2.00
CA ARG A 234 -12.28 -12.93 -1.67
C ARG A 234 -12.26 -13.27 -0.18
N ASN A 235 -11.08 -13.17 0.45
CA ASN A 235 -10.91 -13.51 1.86
C ASN A 235 -11.61 -12.53 2.81
N MET A 236 -11.63 -11.25 2.44
CA MET A 236 -12.27 -10.17 3.21
C MET A 236 -13.80 -10.26 3.25
N ARG A 237 -14.40 -11.18 2.49
CA ARG A 237 -15.85 -11.48 2.50
C ARG A 237 -16.24 -12.61 3.44
N LYS A 238 -15.28 -13.26 4.11
CA LYS A 238 -15.56 -14.37 5.03
C LYS A 238 -16.19 -13.85 6.33
N LEU A 239 -17.07 -14.67 6.93
CA LEU A 239 -17.80 -14.32 8.17
C LEU A 239 -16.88 -13.90 9.33
N LYS A 240 -15.66 -14.46 9.41
CA LYS A 240 -14.68 -14.08 10.44
C LYS A 240 -14.29 -12.60 10.44
N TYR A 241 -14.52 -11.87 9.34
CA TYR A 241 -14.21 -10.45 9.22
C TYR A 241 -15.43 -9.54 9.25
N ILE A 242 -16.65 -10.07 9.39
CA ILE A 242 -17.87 -9.25 9.31
C ILE A 242 -17.91 -8.12 10.35
N SER A 243 -17.37 -8.36 11.55
CA SER A 243 -17.29 -7.39 12.63
C SER A 243 -16.17 -6.36 12.46
N LYS A 244 -15.32 -6.48 11.44
CA LYS A 244 -14.17 -5.59 11.19
C LYS A 244 -14.51 -4.40 10.29
N PHE A 245 -15.71 -4.34 9.75
CA PHE A 245 -16.16 -3.29 8.85
C PHE A 245 -17.01 -2.27 9.61
N HIS A 246 -16.64 -1.00 9.51
CA HIS A 246 -17.26 0.09 10.26
C HIS A 246 -17.60 1.27 9.36
N GLN A 247 -18.81 1.80 9.51
CA GLN A 247 -19.19 3.07 8.89
C GLN A 247 -18.38 4.21 9.52
N TYR A 248 -17.70 5.00 8.68
CA TYR A 248 -16.78 6.05 9.12
C TYR A 248 -17.47 7.06 10.05
N ASP A 249 -18.60 7.62 9.62
CA ASP A 249 -19.29 8.69 10.35
C ASP A 249 -19.83 8.26 11.72
N LEU A 250 -20.18 6.97 11.86
CA LEU A 250 -20.77 6.43 13.08
C LEU A 250 -19.73 6.02 14.11
N LYS A 251 -18.59 5.48 13.65
CA LYS A 251 -17.69 4.70 14.51
C LYS A 251 -16.29 5.29 14.62
N PHE A 252 -15.73 5.82 13.52
CA PHE A 252 -14.35 6.31 13.52
C PHE A 252 -14.14 7.46 14.52
N LYS A 253 -15.01 8.48 14.51
CA LYS A 253 -14.91 9.62 15.44
C LYS A 253 -14.96 9.19 16.91
N LYS A 254 -15.77 8.17 17.22
CA LYS A 254 -15.91 7.63 18.57
C LYS A 254 -14.64 6.91 19.01
N ASP A 255 -14.07 6.09 18.14
CA ASP A 255 -12.86 5.32 18.43
C ASP A 255 -11.63 6.22 18.51
N ALA A 256 -11.51 7.22 17.61
CA ALA A 256 -10.46 8.22 17.65
C ALA A 256 -10.43 9.02 18.97
N ARG A 257 -11.60 9.45 19.48
CA ARG A 257 -11.70 10.17 20.77
C ARG A 257 -11.27 9.35 21.98
N LYS A 258 -11.43 8.02 21.92
CA LYS A 258 -11.11 7.14 23.06
C LYS A 258 -9.62 6.84 23.19
N GLY A 259 -8.78 7.31 22.27
CA GLY A 259 -7.34 6.99 22.22
C GLY A 259 -7.07 5.48 22.08
N SER A 260 -8.13 4.71 21.87
CA SER A 260 -8.12 3.28 21.71
C SER A 260 -8.84 3.04 20.41
N SER A 261 -8.06 2.80 19.38
CA SER A 261 -8.51 1.91 18.33
C SER A 261 -8.65 0.51 18.95
N GLN A 262 -9.61 0.33 19.87
CA GLN A 262 -10.16 -0.99 20.16
C GLN A 262 -11.00 -1.37 18.95
N VAL A 263 -10.30 -1.76 17.89
CA VAL A 263 -10.85 -2.19 16.60
C VAL A 263 -10.33 -3.56 16.35
#